data_AF-A0A962P0U6-F1
#
_entry.id   AF-A0A962P0U6-F1
#
_cell.length_a   1.000
_cell.length_b   1.000
_cell.length_c   1.000
_cell.angle_alpha   90.00
_cell.angle_beta   90.00
_cell.angle_gamma   90.00
#
_symmetry.space_group_name_H-M   'P 1'
#
loop_
_entity.id
_entity.type
_entity.pdbx_description
1 polymer ?
#
loop_
_entity_poly.entity_id
_entity_poly.type
_entity_poly.pdbx_seq_one_letter_code
_entity_poly.pdbx_strand_id
1 'polypeptide(L)'
;DFLDAVQASMTRELKSMERAQMVRTSLERRGALIKVKDMDEAVMISNRIAPEHLELSVSDPQTLLPAIRNAGAIFMGRYTAEALGDYCAGPNHVLPTSSTARFSSPLGVYDFQKRSSIIRCSEQGASDLGVTAAILARAEGLIAHARSAEYRIKKK
;
A
#
# COMPACT_ATOMS: atom_id res chain seq x y z
N ASP A 1 0.55 -28.34 -16.77
CA ASP A 1 1.84 -28.14 -17.47
C ASP A 1 2.75 -27.16 -16.73
N PHE A 2 2.57 -25.83 -16.83
CA PHE A 2 3.52 -24.89 -16.19
C PHE A 2 3.53 -24.97 -14.66
N LEU A 3 2.36 -25.07 -14.01
CA LEU A 3 2.29 -25.23 -12.55
C LEU A 3 2.97 -26.53 -12.06
N ASP A 4 2.80 -27.63 -12.80
CA ASP A 4 3.44 -28.90 -12.48
C ASP A 4 4.97 -28.79 -12.61
N ALA A 5 5.45 -28.07 -13.63
CA ALA A 5 6.88 -27.79 -13.79
C ALA A 5 7.43 -26.92 -12.64
N VAL A 6 6.67 -25.93 -12.17
CA VAL A 6 7.02 -25.12 -10.98
C VAL A 6 7.08 -26.01 -9.74
N GLN A 7 6.06 -26.85 -9.50
CA GLN A 7 6.02 -27.75 -8.36
C GLN A 7 7.19 -28.75 -8.38
N ALA A 8 7.51 -29.32 -9.54
CA ALA A 8 8.64 -30.22 -9.73
C ALA A 8 9.98 -29.50 -9.45
N SER A 9 10.12 -28.24 -9.91
CA SER A 9 11.29 -27.42 -9.61
C SER A 9 11.42 -27.14 -8.11
N MET A 10 10.35 -26.68 -7.46
CA MET A 10 10.32 -26.45 -6.01
C MET A 10 10.72 -27.70 -5.23
N THR A 11 10.21 -28.87 -5.62
CA THR A 11 10.52 -30.15 -4.98
C THR A 11 11.98 -30.54 -5.14
N ARG A 12 12.59 -30.24 -6.30
CA ARG A 12 14.00 -30.50 -6.56
C ARG A 12 14.89 -29.57 -5.75
N GLU A 13 14.65 -28.25 -5.79
CA GLU A 13 15.46 -27.25 -5.07
C GLU A 13 15.38 -27.42 -3.56
N LEU A 14 14.22 -27.81 -3.02
CA LEU A 14 14.03 -28.01 -1.58
C LEU A 14 14.99 -29.04 -0.97
N LYS A 15 15.46 -30.03 -1.75
CA LYS A 15 16.35 -31.10 -1.27
C LYS A 15 17.74 -30.59 -0.88
N SER A 16 18.23 -29.53 -1.52
CA SER A 16 19.56 -28.97 -1.28
C SER A 16 19.57 -27.78 -0.32
N MET A 17 18.41 -27.31 0.12
CA MET A 17 18.32 -26.13 1.01
C MET A 17 18.73 -26.47 2.44
N GLU A 18 19.65 -25.70 3.01
CA GLU A 18 20.07 -25.85 4.42
C GLU A 18 18.88 -25.74 5.40
N ARG A 19 17.90 -24.89 5.09
CA ARG A 19 16.69 -24.67 5.90
C ARG A 19 15.45 -25.41 5.36
N ALA A 20 15.64 -26.54 4.68
CA ALA A 20 14.55 -27.27 4.01
C ALA A 20 13.32 -27.54 4.90
N GLN A 21 13.52 -27.86 6.18
CA GLN A 21 12.41 -28.13 7.09
C GLN A 21 11.53 -26.90 7.35
N MET A 22 12.14 -25.71 7.48
CA MET A 22 11.41 -24.45 7.66
C MET A 22 10.64 -24.08 6.39
N VAL A 23 11.30 -24.20 5.23
CA VAL A 23 10.68 -23.94 3.92
C VAL A 23 9.50 -24.87 3.68
N ARG A 24 9.66 -26.19 3.93
CA ARG A 24 8.59 -27.18 3.83
C ARG A 24 7.39 -26.80 4.71
N THR A 25 7.64 -26.47 5.98
CA THR A 25 6.58 -26.11 6.92
C THR A 25 5.79 -24.87 6.45
N SER A 26 6.48 -23.88 5.88
CA SER A 26 5.84 -22.69 5.30
C SER A 26 4.96 -23.04 4.10
N LEU A 27 5.50 -23.82 3.16
CA LEU A 27 4.80 -24.26 1.96
C LEU A 27 3.57 -25.12 2.29
N GLU A 28 3.66 -26.06 3.22
CA GLU A 28 2.54 -26.92 3.63
C GLU A 28 1.41 -26.14 4.30
N ARG A 29 1.74 -25.08 5.05
CA ARG A 29 0.74 -24.28 5.78
C ARG A 29 0.08 -23.21 4.93
N ARG A 30 0.81 -22.60 4.00
CA ARG A 30 0.39 -21.36 3.31
C ARG A 30 0.72 -21.31 1.82
N GLY A 31 1.46 -22.28 1.29
CA GLY A 31 1.79 -22.34 -0.14
C GLY A 31 0.56 -22.69 -0.98
N ALA A 32 0.45 -22.07 -2.16
CA ALA A 32 -0.60 -22.35 -3.11
C ALA A 32 -0.10 -22.16 -4.55
N LEU A 33 -0.55 -23.03 -5.44
CA LEU A 33 -0.43 -22.86 -6.89
C LEU A 33 -1.84 -22.63 -7.44
N ILE A 34 -2.07 -21.46 -8.02
CA ILE A 34 -3.40 -21.05 -8.48
C ILE A 34 -3.39 -21.03 -10.00
N LYS A 35 -4.19 -21.91 -10.62
CA LYS A 35 -4.46 -21.87 -12.05
C LYS A 35 -5.57 -20.85 -12.31
N VAL A 36 -5.29 -19.90 -13.18
CA VAL A 36 -6.24 -18.87 -13.63
C VAL A 36 -6.56 -19.07 -15.11
N LYS A 37 -7.67 -18.49 -15.56
CA LYS A 37 -8.12 -18.52 -16.95
C LYS A 37 -7.26 -17.62 -17.85
N ASP A 38 -6.84 -16.45 -17.35
CA ASP A 38 -6.12 -15.40 -18.06
C ASP A 38 -5.38 -14.46 -17.08
N MET A 39 -4.63 -13.50 -17.63
CA MET A 39 -3.86 -12.54 -16.83
C MET A 39 -4.73 -11.52 -16.10
N ASP A 40 -5.93 -11.22 -16.61
CA ASP A 40 -6.87 -10.33 -15.93
C ASP A 40 -7.35 -10.96 -14.62
N GLU A 41 -7.66 -12.26 -14.64
CA GLU A 41 -7.97 -13.01 -13.42
C GLU A 41 -6.78 -13.10 -12.46
N ALA A 42 -5.55 -13.28 -12.97
CA ALA A 42 -4.34 -13.24 -12.15
C ALA A 42 -4.22 -11.90 -11.39
N VAL A 43 -4.43 -10.78 -12.10
CA VAL A 43 -4.39 -9.43 -11.53
C VAL A 43 -5.50 -9.23 -10.50
N MET A 44 -6.73 -9.67 -10.79
CA MET A 44 -7.84 -9.59 -9.83
C MET A 44 -7.54 -10.35 -8.53
N ILE A 45 -6.98 -11.56 -8.64
CA ILE A 45 -6.60 -12.37 -7.49
C ILE A 45 -5.46 -11.71 -6.71
N SER A 46 -4.42 -11.23 -7.40
CA SER A 46 -3.30 -10.51 -6.77
C SER A 46 -3.78 -9.28 -5.99
N ASN A 47 -4.64 -8.45 -6.60
CA ASN A 47 -5.22 -7.28 -5.94
C ASN A 47 -6.07 -7.65 -4.71
N ARG A 48 -6.76 -8.79 -4.73
CA ARG A 48 -7.52 -9.28 -3.58
C ARG A 48 -6.60 -9.75 -2.45
N ILE A 49 -5.51 -10.45 -2.79
CA ILE A 49 -4.50 -10.92 -1.83
C ILE A 49 -3.78 -9.73 -1.20
N ALA A 50 -3.48 -8.69 -1.98
CA ALA A 50 -2.69 -7.53 -1.57
C ALA A 50 -1.34 -7.96 -0.97
N PRO A 51 -0.48 -8.64 -1.77
CA PRO A 51 0.74 -9.25 -1.27
C PRO A 51 1.75 -8.21 -0.75
N GLU A 52 2.61 -8.66 0.15
CA GLU A 52 3.82 -7.92 0.56
C GLU A 52 4.76 -7.74 -0.64
N HIS A 53 5.17 -8.85 -1.27
CA HIS A 53 5.97 -8.89 -2.49
C HIS A 53 5.17 -9.47 -3.66
N LEU A 54 5.15 -8.78 -4.80
CA LEU A 54 4.55 -9.25 -6.05
C LEU A 54 5.59 -9.35 -7.16
N GLU A 55 5.87 -10.57 -7.63
CA GLU A 55 6.72 -10.78 -8.82
C GLU A 55 5.88 -10.95 -10.09
N LEU A 56 6.07 -10.06 -11.06
CA LEU A 56 5.51 -10.14 -12.40
C LEU A 56 6.50 -10.82 -13.36
N SER A 57 6.64 -12.14 -13.22
CA SER A 57 7.51 -12.98 -14.05
C SER A 57 6.89 -13.35 -15.42
N VAL A 58 6.47 -12.33 -16.17
CA VAL A 58 5.87 -12.44 -17.51
C VAL A 58 6.75 -11.78 -18.59
N SER A 59 6.41 -11.96 -19.86
CA SER A 59 7.17 -11.37 -20.98
C SER A 59 7.04 -9.84 -21.06
N ASP A 60 5.86 -9.31 -20.76
CA ASP A 60 5.59 -7.87 -20.78
C ASP A 60 4.92 -7.41 -19.47
N PRO A 61 5.70 -7.26 -18.37
CA PRO A 61 5.14 -6.86 -17.08
C PRO A 61 4.59 -5.44 -17.08
N GLN A 62 5.00 -4.58 -18.01
CA GLN A 62 4.54 -3.19 -18.09
C GLN A 62 3.05 -3.10 -18.42
N THR A 63 2.53 -4.04 -19.19
CA THR A 63 1.09 -4.08 -19.54
C THR A 63 0.19 -4.36 -18.33
N LEU A 64 0.69 -5.09 -17.33
CA LEU A 64 -0.08 -5.47 -16.15
C LEU A 64 0.00 -4.43 -15.03
N LEU A 65 1.12 -3.71 -14.95
CA LEU A 65 1.40 -2.76 -13.86
C LEU A 65 0.25 -1.75 -13.61
N PRO A 66 -0.38 -1.12 -14.63
CA PRO A 66 -1.49 -0.18 -14.40
C PRO A 66 -2.72 -0.80 -13.72
N ALA A 67 -2.88 -2.12 -13.80
CA ALA A 67 -3.99 -2.84 -13.20
C ALA A 67 -3.67 -3.36 -11.79
N ILE A 68 -2.40 -3.33 -11.34
CA ILE A 68 -2.01 -3.64 -9.96
C ILE A 68 -2.30 -2.45 -9.06
N ARG A 69 -3.20 -2.66 -8.09
CA ARG A 69 -3.63 -1.65 -7.11
C ARG A 69 -3.02 -1.87 -5.73
N ASN A 70 -2.82 -3.13 -5.34
CA ASN A 70 -2.38 -3.49 -3.99
C ASN A 70 -1.14 -4.41 -4.04
N ALA A 71 0.02 -3.88 -3.69
CA ALA A 71 1.25 -4.64 -3.44
C ALA A 71 2.20 -3.78 -2.59
N GLY A 72 2.97 -4.39 -1.68
CA GLY A 72 4.02 -3.68 -0.95
C GLY A 72 5.17 -3.28 -1.87
N ALA A 73 5.76 -4.25 -2.56
CA ALA A 73 6.74 -4.04 -3.62
C ALA A 73 6.40 -4.88 -4.86
N ILE A 74 6.67 -4.32 -6.05
CA ILE A 74 6.40 -4.97 -7.34
C ILE A 74 7.74 -5.18 -8.06
N PHE A 75 8.05 -6.43 -8.38
CA PHE A 75 9.24 -6.85 -9.07
C PHE A 75 8.87 -7.25 -10.50
N MET A 76 9.53 -6.66 -11.51
CA MET A 76 9.07 -6.77 -12.90
C MET A 76 10.07 -7.49 -13.79
N GLY A 77 9.66 -8.65 -14.32
CA GLY A 77 10.45 -9.43 -15.27
C GLY A 77 11.30 -10.52 -14.62
N ARG A 78 11.80 -11.43 -15.46
CA ARG A 78 12.41 -12.72 -15.05
C ARG A 78 13.75 -12.60 -14.30
N TYR A 79 14.36 -11.42 -14.29
CA TYR A 79 15.68 -11.18 -13.68
C TYR A 79 15.59 -10.35 -12.40
N THR A 80 14.39 -10.06 -11.94
CA THR A 80 14.14 -9.16 -10.80
C THR A 80 13.58 -9.97 -9.65
N ALA A 81 14.40 -10.84 -9.06
CA ALA A 81 14.00 -11.63 -7.90
C ALA A 81 13.83 -10.73 -6.66
N GLU A 82 12.93 -11.13 -5.75
CA GLU A 82 12.70 -10.51 -4.42
C GLU A 82 14.01 -10.11 -3.72
N ALA A 83 14.99 -11.01 -3.69
CA ALA A 83 16.27 -10.82 -3.02
C ALA A 83 17.02 -9.55 -3.48
N LEU A 84 16.85 -9.10 -4.72
CA LEU A 84 17.48 -7.86 -5.18
C LEU A 84 16.87 -6.64 -4.46
N GLY A 85 15.55 -6.63 -4.25
CA GLY A 85 14.85 -5.60 -3.49
C GLY A 85 15.21 -5.61 -2.00
N ASP A 86 15.38 -6.81 -1.44
CA ASP A 86 15.73 -6.97 -0.03
C ASP A 86 17.10 -6.42 0.34
N TYR A 87 18.02 -6.36 -0.62
CA TYR A 87 19.43 -6.11 -0.33
C TYR A 87 20.07 -4.93 -1.05
N CYS A 88 19.81 -4.72 -2.35
CA CYS A 88 20.67 -3.83 -3.14
C CYS A 88 19.98 -2.98 -4.22
N ALA A 89 18.71 -3.21 -4.52
CA ALA A 89 18.02 -2.44 -5.56
C ALA A 89 17.66 -1.00 -5.12
N GLY A 90 17.61 -0.74 -3.80
CA GLY A 90 17.36 0.58 -3.23
C GLY A 90 16.03 0.80 -2.48
N PRO A 91 14.89 0.15 -2.86
CA PRO A 91 13.66 0.21 -2.06
C PRO A 91 13.83 -0.34 -0.65
N ASN A 92 12.88 -0.02 0.24
CA ASN A 92 12.88 -0.53 1.61
C ASN A 92 12.17 -1.89 1.70
N HIS A 93 12.77 -2.86 2.37
CA HIS A 93 12.18 -4.20 2.56
C HIS A 93 11.25 -4.31 3.78
N VAL A 94 11.06 -3.21 4.54
CA VAL A 94 10.04 -3.16 5.59
C VAL A 94 8.72 -2.80 4.93
N LEU A 95 7.92 -3.83 4.66
CA LEU A 95 6.72 -3.74 3.83
C LEU A 95 5.43 -4.11 4.58
N PRO A 96 4.27 -3.66 4.09
CA PRO A 96 2.98 -4.05 4.66
C PRO A 96 2.64 -5.52 4.35
N THR A 97 2.55 -6.34 5.40
CA THR A 97 2.22 -7.78 5.33
C THR A 97 0.74 -8.04 5.56
N SER A 98 0.30 -9.30 5.49
CA SER A 98 -1.05 -9.72 5.88
C SER A 98 -2.18 -8.93 5.20
N SER A 99 -1.99 -8.65 3.91
CA SER A 99 -2.91 -7.87 3.08
C SER A 99 -3.08 -6.39 3.47
N THR A 100 -2.19 -5.85 4.30
CA THR A 100 -2.24 -4.42 4.69
C THR A 100 -1.74 -3.48 3.59
N ALA A 101 -1.16 -4.01 2.50
CA ALA A 101 -0.84 -3.23 1.28
C ALA A 101 -2.07 -2.57 0.62
N ARG A 102 -3.29 -2.88 1.08
CA ARG A 102 -4.53 -2.19 0.69
C ARG A 102 -4.63 -0.75 1.21
N PHE A 103 -3.92 -0.43 2.29
CA PHE A 103 -4.05 0.87 2.98
C PHE A 103 -2.75 1.38 3.61
N SER A 104 -1.71 0.54 3.65
CA SER A 104 -0.37 0.88 4.14
C SER A 104 0.63 0.94 2.99
N SER A 105 1.68 1.72 3.16
CA SER A 105 2.79 1.85 2.19
C SER A 105 4.06 1.19 2.73
N PRO A 106 5.05 0.89 1.87
CA PRO A 106 6.41 0.57 2.28
C PRO A 106 6.97 1.62 3.24
N LEU A 107 7.82 1.18 4.18
CA LEU A 107 8.55 2.11 5.05
C LEU A 107 9.39 3.05 4.19
N GLY A 108 9.27 4.35 4.45
CA GLY A 108 10.02 5.37 3.76
C GLY A 108 10.32 6.57 4.66
N VAL A 109 10.91 7.60 4.06
CA VAL A 109 11.25 8.83 4.80
C VAL A 109 10.02 9.52 5.42
N TYR A 110 8.81 9.28 4.89
CA TYR A 110 7.57 9.86 5.41
C TYR A 110 7.14 9.31 6.77
N ASP A 111 7.54 8.08 7.11
CA ASP A 111 7.24 7.45 8.39
C ASP A 111 8.05 8.05 9.55
N PHE A 112 9.17 8.72 9.22
CA PHE A 112 10.03 9.41 10.19
C PHE A 112 9.79 10.93 10.21
N GLN A 113 8.76 11.40 9.52
CA GLN A 113 8.37 12.81 9.49
C GLN A 113 7.11 13.06 10.32
N LYS A 114 7.00 14.28 10.85
CA LYS A 114 5.74 14.80 11.41
C LYS A 114 5.28 15.98 10.57
N ARG A 115 3.98 16.02 10.25
CA ARG A 115 3.36 17.09 9.46
C ARG A 115 2.47 17.95 10.37
N SER A 116 2.60 19.27 10.26
CA SER A 116 1.76 20.23 10.99
C SER A 116 1.16 21.24 10.02
N SER A 117 -0.16 21.42 10.09
CA SER A 117 -0.86 22.46 9.34
C SER A 117 -0.68 23.81 10.04
N ILE A 118 -0.22 24.82 9.31
CA ILE A 118 -0.07 26.19 9.83
C ILE A 118 -1.14 27.05 9.19
N ILE A 119 -2.00 27.65 10.02
CA ILE A 119 -3.11 28.50 9.57
C ILE A 119 -2.92 29.89 10.18
N ARG A 120 -2.81 30.91 9.34
CA ARG A 120 -2.72 32.32 9.75
C ARG A 120 -3.66 33.16 8.90
N CYS A 121 -4.78 33.57 9.46
CA CYS A 121 -5.70 34.49 8.80
C CYS A 121 -5.22 35.94 8.99
N SER A 122 -5.38 36.76 7.95
CA SER A 122 -5.44 38.20 8.14
C SER A 122 -6.73 38.56 8.88
N GLU A 123 -6.82 39.78 9.38
CA GLU A 123 -8.05 40.28 10.01
C GLU A 123 -9.25 40.18 9.05
N GLN A 124 -9.08 40.59 7.79
CA GLN A 124 -10.15 40.48 6.78
C GLN A 124 -10.53 39.03 6.49
N GLY A 125 -9.54 38.14 6.30
CA GLY A 125 -9.80 36.73 6.05
C GLY A 125 -10.50 36.04 7.23
N ALA A 126 -10.15 36.41 8.46
CA ALA A 126 -10.84 35.92 9.65
C ALA A 126 -12.30 36.41 9.72
N SER A 127 -12.56 37.65 9.31
CA SER A 127 -13.92 38.20 9.24
C SER A 127 -14.76 37.48 8.18
N ASP A 128 -14.22 37.26 6.99
CA ASP A 128 -14.94 36.63 5.88
C ASP A 128 -15.24 35.15 6.18
N LEU A 129 -14.23 34.41 6.66
CA LEU A 129 -14.40 33.00 7.06
C LEU A 129 -15.25 32.86 8.32
N GLY A 130 -15.22 33.85 9.22
CA GLY A 130 -15.97 33.86 10.46
C GLY A 130 -17.47 33.71 10.26
N VAL A 131 -18.02 34.29 9.19
CA VAL A 131 -19.45 34.15 8.83
C VAL A 131 -19.80 32.69 8.56
N THR A 132 -19.02 32.02 7.71
CA THR A 132 -19.24 30.61 7.35
C THR A 132 -19.05 29.69 8.56
N ALA A 133 -17.95 29.89 9.30
CA ALA A 133 -17.65 29.11 10.50
C ALA A 133 -18.75 29.24 11.57
N ALA A 134 -19.32 30.43 11.75
CA ALA A 134 -20.40 30.67 12.69
C ALA A 134 -21.69 29.92 12.31
N ILE A 135 -22.08 29.96 11.03
CA ILE A 135 -23.27 29.25 10.54
C ILE A 135 -23.14 27.74 10.78
N LEU A 136 -22.02 27.15 10.38
CA LEU A 136 -21.76 25.71 10.55
C LEU A 136 -21.74 25.34 12.03
N ALA A 137 -21.01 26.07 12.86
CA ALA A 137 -20.91 25.80 14.29
C ALA A 137 -22.27 25.94 15.01
N ARG A 138 -23.16 26.84 14.57
CA ARG A 138 -24.53 26.92 15.12
C ARG A 138 -25.38 25.73 14.70
N ALA A 139 -25.30 25.30 13.45
CA ALA A 139 -26.03 24.13 12.95
C ALA A 139 -25.61 22.85 13.69
N GLU A 140 -24.34 22.76 14.09
CA GLU A 140 -23.79 21.66 14.89
C GLU A 140 -24.08 21.78 16.40
N GLY A 141 -24.76 22.85 16.85
CA GLY A 141 -25.03 23.11 18.28
C GLY A 141 -23.82 23.57 19.10
N LEU A 142 -22.69 23.88 18.45
CA LEU A 142 -21.42 24.31 19.08
C LEU A 142 -21.38 25.84 19.28
N ILE A 143 -22.23 26.35 20.17
CA ILE A 143 -22.44 27.81 20.36
C ILE A 143 -21.15 28.58 20.69
N ALA A 144 -20.26 28.00 21.50
CA ALA A 144 -18.98 28.65 21.84
C ALA A 144 -18.05 28.78 20.62
N HIS A 145 -18.02 27.79 19.73
CA HIS A 145 -17.25 27.86 18.49
C HIS A 145 -17.81 28.95 17.57
N ALA A 146 -19.13 29.00 17.41
CA ALA A 146 -19.79 30.03 16.60
C ALA A 146 -19.47 31.45 17.10
N ARG A 147 -19.63 31.68 18.41
CA ARG A 147 -19.30 32.98 19.02
C ARG A 147 -17.84 33.35 18.83
N SER A 148 -16.92 32.40 18.93
CA SER A 148 -15.50 32.66 18.71
C SER A 148 -15.20 33.15 17.28
N ALA A 149 -15.91 32.62 16.27
CA ALA A 149 -15.83 33.06 14.89
C ALA A 149 -16.50 34.44 14.70
N GLU A 150 -17.69 34.65 15.27
CA GLU A 150 -18.43 35.91 15.23
C GLU A 150 -17.63 37.09 15.80
N TYR A 151 -16.86 36.88 16.87
CA TYR A 151 -16.00 37.92 17.44
C TYR A 151 -14.90 38.42 16.51
N ARG A 152 -14.61 37.70 15.41
CA ARG A 152 -13.62 38.09 14.40
C ARG A 152 -14.28 38.77 13.19
N ILE A 153 -15.61 38.81 13.11
CA ILE A 153 -16.35 39.48 12.04
C ILE A 153 -16.31 40.98 12.27
N LYS A 154 -15.84 41.74 11.27
CA LYS A 154 -15.88 43.20 11.30
C LYS A 154 -17.33 43.67 11.33
N LYS A 155 -17.64 44.56 12.28
CA LYS A 155 -18.91 45.30 12.25
C LYS A 155 -18.89 46.19 11.00
N LYS A 156 -19.90 46.05 10.14
CA LYS A 156 -20.15 47.01 9.07
C LYS A 156 -20.65 48.33 9.66
#